data_AF-X1IWW9-F1
#
_entry.id   AF-X1IWW9-F1
#
_cell.length_a   1.000
_cell.length_b   1.000
_cell.length_c   1.000
_cell.angle_alpha   90.00
_cell.angle_beta   90.00
_cell.angle_gamma   90.00
#
_symmetry.space_group_name_H-M   'P 1'
#
loop_
_entity.id
_entity.type
_entity.pdbx_description
1 polymer ?
#
loop_
_entity_poly.entity_id
_entity_poly.type
_entity_poly.pdbx_seq_one_letter_code
_entity_poly.pdbx_strand_id
1 'polypeptide(L)'
;RPSLAEVIGETKFVDLMNEKAKNLGLEKTNFVNPTGLDPEDPENLKYSSATQDNFNHSTAKDLVKLTQYILKEQPLIFEISSQGSIKNGIFDLFLIQEIIGGKTGYTDEAGGCILFVFKNEDGNFLINVILGAPSPSARIEEMQKLIDWLNL
;
A
#
# COMPACT_ATOMS: atom_id res chain seq x y z
N ARG A 1 5.40 6.82 -15.71
CA ARG A 1 4.06 6.17 -15.72
C ARG A 1 4.27 4.67 -15.57
N PRO A 2 3.36 3.90 -14.95
CA PRO A 2 3.55 2.47 -14.77
C PRO A 2 3.53 1.77 -16.13
N SER A 3 4.59 1.03 -16.47
CA SER A 3 4.78 0.40 -17.78
C SER A 3 3.64 -0.55 -18.18
N LEU A 4 2.99 -1.18 -17.20
CA LEU A 4 1.86 -2.06 -17.44
C LEU A 4 0.58 -1.31 -17.87
N ALA A 5 0.37 -0.11 -17.33
CA ALA A 5 -0.78 0.73 -17.70
C ALA A 5 -0.61 1.33 -19.11
N GLU A 6 0.62 1.57 -19.56
CA GLU A 6 0.90 2.05 -20.92
C GLU A 6 0.50 1.04 -22.00
N VAL A 7 0.64 -0.26 -21.72
CA VAL A 7 0.34 -1.33 -22.69
C VAL A 7 -1.15 -1.51 -22.92
N ILE A 8 -1.98 -1.35 -21.87
CA ILE A 8 -3.42 -1.64 -21.94
C ILE A 8 -4.32 -0.40 -21.88
N GLY A 9 -3.73 0.78 -21.65
CA GLY A 9 -4.41 2.06 -21.44
C GLY A 9 -4.70 2.31 -19.96
N GLU A 10 -4.40 3.52 -19.48
CA GLU A 10 -4.50 3.90 -18.06
C GLU A 10 -5.93 3.74 -17.51
N THR A 11 -6.95 4.21 -18.22
CA THR A 11 -8.35 4.08 -17.81
C THR A 11 -8.76 2.61 -17.63
N LYS A 12 -8.47 1.77 -18.62
CA LYS A 12 -8.78 0.34 -18.56
C LYS A 12 -8.02 -0.36 -17.43
N PHE A 13 -6.78 0.05 -17.18
CA PHE A 13 -6.00 -0.50 -16.07
C PHE A 13 -6.61 -0.13 -14.71
N VAL A 14 -7.05 1.12 -14.53
CA VAL A 14 -7.75 1.55 -13.31
C VAL A 14 -9.06 0.78 -13.11
N ASP A 15 -9.84 0.56 -14.16
CA ASP A 15 -11.07 -0.25 -14.07
C ASP A 15 -10.75 -1.68 -13.59
N LEU A 16 -9.69 -2.30 -14.10
CA LEU A 16 -9.23 -3.62 -13.65
C LEU A 16 -8.72 -3.62 -12.20
N MET A 17 -8.07 -2.54 -11.74
CA MET A 17 -7.66 -2.40 -10.34
C MET A 17 -8.88 -2.40 -9.41
N ASN A 18 -9.91 -1.62 -9.75
CA ASN A 18 -11.14 -1.52 -8.97
C ASN A 18 -11.97 -2.81 -9.04
N GLU A 19 -12.01 -3.48 -10.19
CA GLU A 19 -12.63 -4.80 -10.32
C GLU A 19 -11.93 -5.82 -9.43
N LYS A 20 -10.59 -5.82 -9.41
CA LYS A 20 -9.81 -6.68 -8.52
C LYS A 20 -10.07 -6.37 -7.05
N ALA A 21 -10.14 -5.10 -6.67
CA ALA A 21 -10.47 -4.67 -5.31
C ALA A 21 -11.84 -5.20 -4.88
N LYS A 22 -12.85 -5.06 -5.73
CA LYS A 22 -14.20 -5.60 -5.51
C LYS A 22 -14.20 -7.12 -5.37
N ASN A 23 -13.52 -7.84 -6.26
CA ASN A 23 -13.43 -9.30 -6.24
C ASN A 23 -12.72 -9.83 -4.98
N LEU A 24 -11.84 -9.04 -4.37
CA LEU A 24 -11.17 -9.34 -3.10
C LEU A 24 -11.95 -8.87 -1.86
N GLY A 25 -13.12 -8.24 -2.02
CA GLY A 25 -13.91 -7.71 -0.91
C GLY A 25 -13.26 -6.51 -0.21
N LEU A 26 -12.51 -5.69 -0.96
CA LEU A 26 -11.91 -4.44 -0.49
C LEU A 26 -12.93 -3.30 -0.64
N GLU A 27 -13.97 -3.34 0.18
CA GLU A 27 -15.18 -2.52 0.04
C GLU A 27 -14.95 -1.00 0.20
N LYS A 28 -13.85 -0.60 0.85
CA LYS A 28 -13.49 0.80 1.10
C LYS A 28 -12.14 1.15 0.47
N THR A 29 -11.87 0.56 -0.70
CA THR A 29 -10.69 0.83 -1.51
C THR A 29 -11.12 1.26 -2.89
N ASN A 30 -10.55 2.36 -3.36
CA ASN A 30 -10.80 2.88 -4.70
C ASN A 30 -9.53 3.45 -5.33
N PHE A 31 -9.41 3.26 -6.64
CA PHE A 31 -8.33 3.78 -7.45
C PHE A 31 -8.89 4.68 -8.55
N VAL A 32 -8.33 5.87 -8.67
CA VAL A 32 -8.55 6.83 -9.76
C VAL A 32 -7.38 6.88 -10.74
N ASN A 33 -6.20 6.39 -10.32
CA ASN A 33 -5.00 6.25 -11.15
C ASN A 33 -4.11 5.11 -10.63
N PRO A 34 -3.17 4.61 -11.46
CA PRO A 34 -2.29 3.51 -11.06
C PRO A 34 -1.03 3.94 -10.30
N THR A 35 -0.74 5.24 -10.19
CA THR A 35 0.51 5.73 -9.58
C THR A 35 0.37 5.96 -8.08
N GLY A 36 -0.85 6.22 -7.59
CA GLY A 36 -1.09 6.64 -6.21
C GLY A 36 -0.75 8.10 -5.95
N LEU A 37 -0.44 8.89 -6.98
CA LEU A 37 -0.24 10.33 -6.84
C LEU A 37 -1.59 11.06 -6.80
N ASP A 38 -1.63 12.18 -6.10
CA ASP A 38 -2.79 13.08 -6.15
C ASP A 38 -2.98 13.55 -7.60
N PRO A 39 -4.20 13.46 -8.15
CA PRO A 39 -4.48 13.98 -9.48
C PRO A 39 -4.24 15.49 -9.54
N GLU A 40 -3.65 15.98 -10.64
CA GLU A 40 -3.45 17.42 -10.86
C GLU A 40 -4.77 18.19 -10.95
N ASP A 41 -5.81 17.53 -11.46
CA ASP A 41 -7.18 18.04 -11.55
C ASP A 41 -8.13 16.97 -11.01
N PRO A 42 -8.40 16.97 -9.68
CA PRO A 42 -9.27 15.99 -9.03
C PRO A 42 -10.73 16.07 -9.50
N GLU A 43 -11.18 17.18 -10.07
CA GLU A 43 -12.55 17.36 -10.57
C GLU A 43 -12.70 16.82 -12.01
N ASN A 44 -11.62 16.75 -12.78
CA ASN A 44 -11.62 16.29 -14.18
C ASN A 44 -10.70 15.10 -14.40
N LEU A 45 -10.98 13.99 -13.70
CA LEU A 45 -10.20 12.75 -13.80
C LEU A 45 -10.28 12.14 -15.21
N LYS A 46 -9.12 11.96 -15.84
CA LYS A 46 -8.99 11.33 -17.17
C LYS A 46 -9.02 9.80 -17.13
N TYR A 47 -8.82 9.21 -15.95
CA TYR A 47 -8.54 7.78 -15.78
C TYR A 47 -9.55 7.04 -14.91
N SER A 48 -10.57 7.74 -14.39
CA SER A 48 -11.62 7.14 -13.56
C SER A 48 -12.94 7.13 -14.34
N SER A 49 -13.34 5.96 -14.86
CA SER A 49 -14.67 5.77 -15.44
C SER A 49 -15.68 5.17 -14.44
N ALA A 50 -15.17 4.61 -13.34
CA ALA A 50 -15.90 3.68 -12.49
C ALA A 50 -16.38 4.26 -11.15
N THR A 51 -15.99 5.49 -10.79
CA THR A 51 -16.05 5.98 -9.41
C THR A 51 -16.28 7.49 -9.36
N GLN A 52 -17.01 7.96 -8.35
CA GLN A 52 -17.17 9.40 -8.04
C GLN A 52 -16.07 9.94 -7.12
N ASP A 53 -15.11 9.10 -6.71
CA ASP A 53 -14.00 9.57 -5.89
C ASP A 53 -12.97 10.31 -6.73
N ASN A 54 -12.36 11.31 -6.10
CA ASN A 54 -11.37 12.17 -6.73
C ASN A 54 -9.93 11.75 -6.42
N PHE A 55 -9.73 10.81 -5.47
CA PHE A 55 -8.42 10.38 -4.98
C PHE A 55 -8.38 8.87 -4.77
N ASN A 56 -7.16 8.31 -4.89
CA ASN A 56 -6.91 6.93 -4.47
C ASN A 56 -7.05 6.85 -2.95
N HIS A 57 -7.82 5.89 -2.45
CA HIS A 57 -7.94 5.68 -1.02
C HIS A 57 -8.10 4.21 -0.67
N SER A 58 -7.80 3.88 0.58
CA SER A 58 -8.02 2.57 1.16
C SER A 58 -8.13 2.69 2.68
N THR A 59 -8.55 1.61 3.33
CA THR A 59 -8.52 1.50 4.79
C THR A 59 -7.43 0.55 5.26
N ALA A 60 -6.99 0.69 6.52
CA ALA A 60 -6.06 -0.26 7.12
C ALA A 60 -6.59 -1.71 7.05
N LYS A 61 -7.90 -1.89 7.28
CA LYS A 61 -8.57 -3.20 7.18
C LYS A 61 -8.45 -3.82 5.79
N ASP A 62 -8.72 -3.05 4.74
CA ASP A 62 -8.67 -3.57 3.38
C ASP A 62 -7.23 -3.77 2.89
N LEU A 63 -6.28 -2.95 3.33
CA LEU A 63 -4.86 -3.17 3.06
C LEU A 63 -4.33 -4.44 3.74
N VAL A 64 -4.78 -4.76 4.96
CA VAL A 64 -4.47 -6.04 5.63
C VAL A 64 -5.02 -7.21 4.82
N LYS A 65 -6.29 -7.16 4.36
CA LYS A 65 -6.86 -8.21 3.50
C LYS A 65 -6.07 -8.39 2.20
N LEU A 66 -5.73 -7.29 1.54
CA LEU A 66 -4.94 -7.32 0.30
C LEU A 66 -3.58 -7.97 0.54
N THR A 67 -2.91 -7.61 1.63
CA THR A 67 -1.61 -8.16 2.00
C THR A 67 -1.70 -9.66 2.30
N GLN A 68 -2.75 -10.09 3.02
CA GLN A 68 -3.02 -11.50 3.28
C GLN A 68 -3.25 -12.29 1.98
N TYR A 69 -4.01 -11.73 1.04
CA TYR A 69 -4.21 -12.32 -0.28
C TYR A 69 -2.88 -12.46 -1.03
N ILE A 70 -2.04 -11.42 -1.06
CA ILE A 70 -0.75 -11.45 -1.75
C ILE A 70 0.17 -12.51 -1.14
N LEU A 71 0.29 -12.55 0.19
CA LEU A 71 1.13 -13.53 0.90
C LEU A 71 0.72 -14.98 0.65
N LYS A 72 -0.59 -15.25 0.54
CA LYS A 72 -1.12 -16.62 0.38
C LYS A 72 -1.24 -17.06 -1.07
N GLU A 73 -1.79 -16.19 -1.91
CA GLU A 73 -2.22 -16.54 -3.27
C GLU A 73 -1.24 -16.06 -4.34
N GLN A 74 -0.32 -15.15 -4.01
CA GLN A 74 0.61 -14.54 -4.96
C GLN A 74 2.06 -14.46 -4.42
N PRO A 75 2.64 -15.57 -3.93
CA PRO A 75 3.95 -15.55 -3.27
C PRO A 75 5.08 -15.03 -4.17
N LEU A 76 5.04 -15.30 -5.47
CA LEU A 76 6.03 -14.78 -6.42
C LEU A 76 5.95 -13.25 -6.56
N ILE A 77 4.74 -12.69 -6.56
CA ILE A 77 4.54 -11.23 -6.61
C ILE A 77 5.10 -10.60 -5.34
N PHE A 78 4.85 -11.23 -4.19
CA PHE A 78 5.40 -10.76 -2.91
C PHE A 78 6.94 -10.74 -2.93
N GLU A 79 7.56 -11.85 -3.33
CA GLU A 79 9.01 -11.99 -3.40
C GLU A 79 9.64 -10.93 -4.32
N ILE A 80 9.11 -10.76 -5.53
CA ILE A 80 9.64 -9.78 -6.49
C ILE A 80 9.47 -8.35 -5.93
N SER A 81 8.33 -8.06 -5.30
CA SER A 81 8.02 -6.73 -4.80
C SER A 81 8.79 -6.35 -3.54
N SER A 82 9.18 -7.32 -2.70
CA SER A 82 9.91 -7.08 -1.47
C SER A 82 11.40 -6.80 -1.68
N GLN A 83 11.99 -7.28 -2.78
CA GLN A 83 13.41 -7.10 -3.09
C GLN A 83 13.84 -5.62 -3.20
N GLY A 84 12.98 -4.74 -3.70
CA GLY A 84 13.27 -3.30 -3.83
C GLY A 84 13.15 -2.53 -2.51
N SER A 85 12.26 -2.98 -1.63
CA SER A 85 12.01 -2.39 -0.32
C SER A 85 13.21 -2.61 0.62
N ILE A 86 13.75 -3.83 0.68
CA ILE A 86 14.88 -4.21 1.55
C ILE A 86 16.14 -3.35 1.32
N LYS A 87 16.33 -2.80 0.12
CA LYS A 87 17.54 -2.01 -0.24
C LYS A 87 17.52 -0.54 0.18
N ASN A 88 16.37 0.02 0.58
CA ASN A 88 16.22 1.46 0.78
C ASN A 88 16.51 1.96 2.21
N GLY A 89 17.09 1.15 3.09
CA GLY A 89 17.52 1.54 4.45
C GLY A 89 16.40 1.89 5.44
N ILE A 90 15.16 2.07 4.98
CA ILE A 90 13.98 2.29 5.84
C ILE A 90 13.75 1.10 6.79
N PHE A 91 14.14 -0.10 6.36
CA PHE A 91 14.01 -1.33 7.16
C PHE A 91 15.09 -1.45 8.23
N ASP A 92 16.25 -0.82 8.03
CA ASP A 92 17.36 -0.82 8.99
C ASP A 92 17.08 0.07 10.21
N LEU A 93 16.06 0.95 10.13
CA LEU A 93 15.65 1.81 11.25
C LEU A 93 14.96 1.04 12.38
N PHE A 94 14.42 -0.14 12.09
CA PHE A 94 13.60 -0.90 13.02
C PHE A 94 14.42 -2.13 13.44
N LEU A 95 15.04 -2.08 14.63
CA LEU A 95 15.90 -3.14 15.22
C LEU A 95 15.12 -4.39 15.70
N ILE A 96 14.02 -4.70 15.04
CA ILE A 96 13.00 -5.67 15.43
C ILE A 96 12.89 -6.76 14.36
N GLN A 97 12.04 -7.76 14.63
CA GLN A 97 11.74 -8.91 13.76
C GLN A 97 11.88 -8.65 12.26
N GLU A 98 12.36 -9.68 11.54
CA GLU A 98 12.63 -9.62 10.11
C GLU A 98 11.46 -9.02 9.33
N ILE A 99 11.66 -7.81 8.81
CA ILE A 99 10.69 -7.17 7.93
C ILE A 99 10.88 -7.74 6.53
N ILE A 100 9.90 -8.51 6.08
CA ILE A 100 9.97 -9.26 4.82
C ILE A 100 9.29 -8.55 3.66
N GLY A 101 8.59 -7.44 3.93
CA GLY A 101 7.91 -6.67 2.91
C GLY A 101 7.30 -5.39 3.45
N GLY A 102 6.98 -4.48 2.54
CA GLY A 102 6.33 -3.24 2.91
C GLY A 102 6.19 -2.25 1.77
N LYS A 103 5.39 -1.21 2.01
CA LYS A 103 5.17 -0.11 1.09
C LYS A 103 5.02 1.20 1.84
N THR A 104 5.75 2.22 1.40
CA THR A 104 5.58 3.61 1.82
C THR A 104 4.76 4.41 0.82
N GLY A 105 4.08 5.45 1.28
CA GLY A 105 3.35 6.40 0.46
C GLY A 105 3.35 7.78 1.10
N TYR A 106 3.31 8.81 0.27
CA TYR A 106 3.06 10.18 0.70
C TYR A 106 2.49 10.98 -0.47
N THR A 107 1.41 11.71 -0.20
CA THR A 107 0.91 12.83 -0.99
C THR A 107 0.37 13.88 -0.02
N ASP A 108 0.06 15.07 -0.51
CA ASP A 108 -0.43 16.13 0.38
C ASP A 108 -1.85 15.80 0.89
N GLU A 109 -2.67 15.14 0.08
CA GLU A 109 -4.02 14.71 0.49
C GLU A 109 -4.02 13.43 1.34
N ALA A 110 -3.09 12.50 1.10
CA ALA A 110 -3.04 11.21 1.82
C ALA A 110 -2.21 11.25 3.10
N GLY A 111 -1.33 12.26 3.26
CA GLY A 111 -0.32 12.30 4.31
C GLY A 111 0.68 11.14 4.23
N GLY A 112 1.41 10.90 5.32
CA GLY A 112 2.37 9.82 5.46
C GLY A 112 1.72 8.47 5.70
N CYS A 113 1.85 7.56 4.73
CA CYS A 113 1.36 6.20 4.79
C CYS A 113 2.50 5.18 4.80
N ILE A 114 2.41 4.14 5.62
CA ILE A 114 3.37 3.04 5.64
C ILE A 114 2.70 1.72 6.03
N LEU A 115 3.04 0.66 5.32
CA LEU A 115 2.64 -0.71 5.60
C LEU A 115 3.89 -1.58 5.70
N PHE A 116 3.97 -2.40 6.74
CA PHE A 116 5.02 -3.41 6.89
C PHE A 116 4.44 -4.79 7.17
N VAL A 117 5.16 -5.79 6.67
CA VAL A 117 4.93 -7.20 6.97
C VAL A 117 6.15 -7.72 7.73
N PHE A 118 5.92 -8.10 8.98
CA PHE A 118 6.91 -8.74 9.84
C PHE A 118 6.69 -10.23 9.84
N LYS A 119 7.77 -10.99 9.98
CA LYS A 119 7.74 -12.42 10.17
C LYS A 119 8.38 -12.76 11.51
N ASN A 120 7.64 -13.48 12.36
CA ASN A 120 8.18 -13.95 13.63
C ASN A 120 8.97 -15.27 13.44
N GLU A 121 9.66 -15.73 14.49
CA GLU A 121 10.47 -16.96 14.46
C GLU A 121 9.65 -18.22 14.11
N ASP A 122 8.38 -18.27 14.49
CA ASP A 122 7.45 -19.37 14.17
C ASP A 122 6.96 -19.35 12.71
N GLY A 123 7.32 -18.31 11.94
CA GLY A 123 6.89 -18.11 10.57
C GLY A 123 5.50 -17.49 10.41
N ASN A 124 4.89 -17.01 11.49
CA ASN A 124 3.66 -16.23 11.44
C ASN A 124 3.94 -14.79 10.96
N PHE A 125 2.93 -14.19 10.31
CA PHE A 125 3.02 -12.84 9.79
C PHE A 125 2.24 -11.85 10.66
N LEU A 126 2.85 -10.68 10.89
CA LEU A 126 2.17 -9.51 11.42
C LEU A 126 2.17 -8.41 10.35
N ILE A 127 1.04 -7.73 10.20
CA ILE A 127 0.87 -6.65 9.22
C ILE A 127 0.52 -5.38 9.99
N ASN A 128 1.40 -4.39 9.96
CA ASN A 128 1.15 -3.07 10.56
C ASN A 128 0.88 -2.05 9.46
N VAL A 129 -0.09 -1.17 9.70
CA VAL A 129 -0.51 -0.14 8.76
C VAL A 129 -0.69 1.18 9.48
N ILE A 130 -0.01 2.22 9.00
CA ILE A 130 -0.20 3.62 9.39
C ILE A 130 -0.68 4.38 8.15
N LEU A 131 -1.75 5.15 8.30
CA LEU A 131 -2.33 6.00 7.25
C LEU A 131 -2.48 7.42 7.78
N GLY A 132 -2.28 8.43 6.93
CA GLY A 132 -2.60 9.81 7.26
C GLY A 132 -1.69 10.45 8.32
N ALA A 133 -0.45 10.00 8.48
CA ALA A 133 0.49 10.69 9.36
C ALA A 133 0.77 12.11 8.82
N PRO A 134 1.02 13.12 9.68
CA PRO A 134 1.21 14.50 9.22
C PRO A 134 2.42 14.71 8.29
N SER A 135 3.39 13.78 8.28
CA SER A 135 4.57 13.87 7.44
C SER A 135 5.19 12.49 7.15
N PRO A 136 6.11 12.41 6.17
CA PRO A 136 6.90 11.20 5.93
C PRO A 136 7.75 10.74 7.11
N SER A 137 8.19 11.64 7.99
CA SER A 137 8.94 11.29 9.20
C SER A 137 8.02 10.81 10.31
N ALA A 138 6.88 11.49 10.50
CA ALA A 138 5.91 11.14 11.53
C ALA A 138 5.37 9.71 11.36
N ARG A 139 5.18 9.22 10.13
CA ARG A 139 4.74 7.83 9.90
C ARG A 139 5.73 6.79 10.42
N ILE A 140 7.03 7.11 10.47
CA ILE A 140 8.08 6.23 10.99
C ILE A 140 8.00 6.21 12.52
N GLU A 141 7.83 7.38 13.13
CA GLU A 141 7.65 7.51 14.59
C GLU A 141 6.38 6.78 15.08
N GLU A 142 5.26 6.93 14.37
CA GLU A 142 4.02 6.21 14.70
C GLU A 142 4.16 4.70 14.51
N MET A 143 4.89 4.26 13.49
CA MET A 143 5.19 2.84 13.30
C MET A 143 6.03 2.31 14.48
N GLN A 144 7.07 3.05 14.91
CA GLN A 144 7.88 2.66 16.06
C GLN A 144 7.06 2.52 17.34
N LYS A 145 6.16 3.48 17.63
CA LYS A 145 5.26 3.39 18.79
C LYS A 145 4.38 2.14 18.74
N LEU A 146 3.86 1.79 17.57
CA LEU A 146 3.02 0.61 17.39
C LEU A 146 3.82 -0.70 17.59
N ILE A 147 5.04 -0.75 17.07
CA ILE A 147 5.98 -1.84 17.31
C ILE A 147 6.28 -2.00 18.79
N ASP A 148 6.67 -0.90 19.46
CA ASP A 148 7.03 -0.90 20.88
C ASP A 148 5.84 -1.36 21.72
N TRP A 149 4.62 -0.92 21.38
CA TRP A 149 3.39 -1.34 22.04
C TRP A 149 3.12 -2.85 21.92
N LEU A 150 3.48 -3.46 20.78
CA LEU A 150 3.36 -4.89 20.56
C LEU A 150 4.50 -5.70 21.20
N ASN A 151 5.49 -5.05 21.80
CA ASN A 151 6.74 -5.64 22.30
C ASN A 151 7.48 -6.46 21.23
N LEU A 152 7.51 -5.96 20.00
CA LEU A 152 8.24 -6.57 18.87
C LEU A 152 9.68 -6.11 18.80
#